data_AF-A0AAE2VCA8-F1
#
_entry.id   AF-A0AAE2VCA8-F1
#
_cell.length_a   1.000
_cell.length_b   1.000
_cell.length_c   1.000
_cell.angle_alpha   90.00
_cell.angle_beta   90.00
_cell.angle_gamma   90.00
#
_symmetry.space_group_name_H-M   'P 1'
#
loop_
_entity.id
_entity.type
_entity.pdbx_description
1 polymer ?
#
loop_
_entity_poly.entity_id
_entity_poly.type
_entity_poly.pdbx_seq_one_letter_code
_entity_poly.pdbx_strand_id
1 'polypeptide(L)'
;MSQDQTENKNWMETSASFAPVVLAGAAGVLAGDLLNREARRPVAFTLAAIGACALAPIVVGTVVDLVNGPNSRYGSRRTLRRIRDAGVRPDEFEDLDADMGEEMFVG
;
A
#
# COMPACT_ATOMS: atom_id res chain seq x y z
N MET A 1 12.72 27.16 -13.90
CA MET A 1 11.33 27.66 -13.79
C MET A 1 10.37 26.47 -13.87
N SER A 2 10.46 25.55 -12.91
CA SER A 2 9.93 24.18 -13.08
C SER A 2 9.34 23.54 -11.80
N GLN A 3 9.80 23.96 -10.62
CA GLN A 3 9.33 23.40 -9.34
C GLN A 3 7.96 23.98 -8.91
N ASP A 4 7.74 25.27 -9.16
CA ASP A 4 6.49 25.97 -8.82
C ASP A 4 5.27 25.44 -9.62
N GLN A 5 5.48 25.09 -10.89
CA GLN A 5 4.42 24.53 -11.76
C GLN A 5 4.01 23.11 -11.36
N THR A 6 4.94 22.30 -10.83
CA THR A 6 4.67 20.92 -10.39
C THR A 6 3.95 20.89 -9.05
N GLU A 7 4.33 21.78 -8.13
CA GLU A 7 3.65 21.97 -6.85
C GLU A 7 2.21 22.49 -7.05
N ASN A 8 2.02 23.43 -7.98
CA ASN A 8 0.70 23.98 -8.30
C ASN A 8 -0.28 22.91 -8.85
N LYS A 9 0.23 22.05 -9.73
CA LYS A 9 -0.58 20.98 -10.32
C LYS A 9 -1.00 19.93 -9.29
N ASN A 10 -0.13 19.65 -8.32
CA ASN A 10 -0.36 18.60 -7.30
C ASN A 10 -1.47 18.98 -6.31
N TRP A 11 -1.56 20.25 -5.86
CA TRP A 11 -2.66 20.66 -4.97
C TRP A 11 -4.01 20.72 -5.69
N MET A 12 -4.02 21.05 -6.98
CA MET A 12 -5.23 21.05 -7.80
C MET A 12 -5.73 19.63 -8.08
N GLU A 13 -4.84 18.70 -8.43
CA GLU A 13 -5.16 17.28 -8.61
C GLU A 13 -5.64 16.65 -7.29
N THR A 14 -4.97 16.98 -6.19
CA THR A 14 -5.38 16.54 -4.84
C THR A 14 -6.77 17.06 -4.51
N SER A 15 -7.05 18.36 -4.73
CA SER A 15 -8.36 18.96 -4.45
C SER A 15 -9.47 18.39 -5.36
N ALA A 16 -9.17 18.16 -6.64
CA ALA A 16 -10.11 17.57 -7.58
C ALA A 16 -10.46 16.12 -7.24
N SER A 17 -9.52 15.36 -6.66
CA SER A 17 -9.74 13.97 -6.25
C SER A 17 -10.77 13.82 -5.11
N PHE A 18 -10.98 14.88 -4.32
CA PHE A 18 -11.98 14.91 -3.25
C PHE A 18 -13.38 15.34 -3.73
N ALA A 19 -13.50 15.88 -4.95
CA ALA A 19 -14.79 16.34 -5.48
C ALA A 19 -15.89 15.27 -5.44
N PRO A 20 -15.63 13.99 -5.83
CA PRO A 20 -16.63 12.93 -5.76
C PRO A 20 -17.07 12.62 -4.33
N VAL A 21 -16.15 12.70 -3.36
CA VAL A 21 -16.41 12.42 -1.94
C VAL A 21 -17.29 13.50 -1.33
N VAL A 22 -16.99 14.77 -1.63
CA VAL A 22 -17.79 15.91 -1.16
C VAL A 22 -19.19 15.85 -1.76
N LEU A 23 -19.31 15.54 -3.05
CA LEU A 23 -20.59 15.38 -3.72
C LEU A 23 -21.40 14.22 -3.09
N ALA A 24 -20.79 13.06 -2.92
CA ALA A 24 -21.43 11.90 -2.31
C ALA A 24 -21.89 12.19 -0.87
N GLY A 25 -21.08 12.90 -0.08
CA GLY A 25 -21.43 13.35 1.26
C GLY A 25 -22.65 14.27 1.25
N ALA A 26 -22.68 15.28 0.38
CA ALA A 26 -23.81 16.19 0.25
C ALA A 26 -25.08 15.47 -0.20
N ALA A 27 -24.98 14.55 -1.17
CA ALA A 27 -26.10 13.73 -1.64
C ALA A 27 -26.65 12.84 -0.51
N GLY A 28 -25.78 12.27 0.33
CA GLY A 28 -26.18 11.49 1.49
C GLY A 28 -26.92 12.31 2.55
N VAL A 29 -26.48 13.54 2.82
CA VAL A 29 -27.15 14.45 3.77
C VAL A 29 -28.53 14.85 3.25
N LEU A 30 -28.65 15.20 1.97
CA LEU A 30 -29.94 15.51 1.35
C LEU A 30 -30.88 14.30 1.38
N ALA A 31 -30.39 13.11 1.02
CA ALA A 31 -31.17 11.88 1.09
C ALA A 31 -31.63 11.57 2.53
N GLY A 32 -30.77 11.84 3.53
CA GLY A 32 -31.12 11.71 4.94
C GLY A 32 -32.20 12.68 5.40
N ASP A 33 -32.26 13.88 4.82
CA ASP A 33 -33.27 14.88 5.18
C ASP A 33 -34.64 14.60 4.54
N LEU A 34 -34.66 13.96 3.37
CA LEU A 34 -35.90 13.49 2.73
C LEU A 34 -36.57 12.31 3.46
N LEU A 35 -35.87 11.63 4.38
CA LEU A 35 -36.44 10.51 5.12
C LEU A 35 -37.42 10.97 6.21
N ASN A 36 -38.58 10.31 6.27
CA ASN A 36 -39.55 10.44 7.36
C ASN A 36 -38.91 10.08 8.71
N ARG A 37 -39.37 10.74 9.78
CA ARG A 37 -38.77 10.66 11.13
C ARG A 37 -38.65 9.24 11.69
N GLU A 38 -39.55 8.33 11.30
CA GLU A 38 -39.50 6.90 11.66
C GLU A 38 -38.49 6.09 10.82
N ALA A 39 -38.26 6.46 9.56
CA ALA A 39 -37.33 5.78 8.66
C ALA A 39 -35.86 6.23 8.85
N ARG A 40 -35.62 7.40 9.46
CA ARG A 40 -34.26 7.95 9.67
C ARG A 40 -33.34 7.02 10.47
N ARG A 41 -33.84 6.39 11.54
CA ARG A 41 -33.04 5.52 12.41
C ARG A 41 -32.54 4.25 11.70
N PRO A 42 -33.42 3.38 11.15
CA PRO A 42 -32.98 2.13 10.53
C PRO A 42 -32.10 2.38 9.29
N VAL A 43 -32.41 3.40 8.48
CA VAL A 43 -31.61 3.72 7.28
C VAL A 43 -30.22 4.25 7.66
N ALA A 44 -30.11 5.07 8.72
CA ALA A 44 -28.82 5.53 9.20
C ALA A 44 -27.94 4.37 9.68
N PHE A 45 -28.50 3.38 10.38
CA PHE A 45 -27.75 2.22 10.85
C PHE A 45 -27.25 1.33 9.72
N THR A 46 -28.08 1.05 8.71
CA THR A 46 -27.65 0.22 7.57
C THR A 46 -26.60 0.94 6.73
N LEU A 47 -26.76 2.24 6.52
CA LEU A 47 -25.80 3.04 5.75
C LEU A 47 -24.45 3.19 6.50
N ALA A 48 -24.50 3.33 7.83
CA ALA A 48 -23.30 3.28 8.67
C ALA A 48 -22.62 1.90 8.64
N ALA A 49 -23.40 0.81 8.69
CA ALA A 49 -22.86 -0.55 8.58
C ALA A 49 -22.21 -0.81 7.22
N ILE A 50 -22.83 -0.35 6.13
CA ILE A 50 -22.25 -0.45 4.78
C ILE A 50 -20.97 0.38 4.69
N GLY A 51 -20.96 1.60 5.25
CA GLY A 51 -19.75 2.43 5.33
C GLY A 51 -18.61 1.76 6.11
N ALA A 52 -18.93 1.12 7.24
CA ALA A 52 -17.96 0.36 8.03
C ALA A 52 -17.41 -0.86 7.24
N CYS A 53 -18.29 -1.59 6.53
CA CYS A 53 -17.87 -2.69 5.66
C CYS A 53 -17.00 -2.21 4.48
N ALA A 54 -17.28 -1.04 3.90
CA ALA A 54 -16.49 -0.48 2.82
C ALA A 54 -15.06 -0.10 3.26
N LEU A 55 -14.87 0.23 4.55
CA LEU A 55 -13.55 0.49 5.13
C LEU A 55 -12.77 -0.78 5.48
N ALA A 56 -13.43 -1.95 5.53
CA ALA A 56 -12.81 -3.22 5.91
C ALA A 56 -11.53 -3.57 5.11
N PRO A 57 -11.48 -3.50 3.76
CA PRO A 57 -10.26 -3.84 3.03
C PRO A 57 -9.08 -2.91 3.34
N ILE A 58 -9.34 -1.64 3.64
CA ILE A 58 -8.30 -0.66 4.01
C ILE A 58 -7.72 -1.03 5.37
N VAL A 59 -8.59 -1.26 6.36
CA VAL A 59 -8.16 -1.65 7.71
C VAL A 59 -7.37 -2.96 7.67
N VAL A 60 -7.88 -3.97 6.97
CA VAL A 60 -7.19 -5.26 6.81
C VAL A 60 -5.84 -5.07 6.13
N GLY A 61 -5.76 -4.30 5.04
CA GLY A 61 -4.50 -4.00 4.35
C GLY A 61 -3.48 -3.35 5.28
N THR A 62 -3.87 -2.31 6.02
CA THR A 62 -2.96 -1.64 6.96
C THR A 62 -2.47 -2.54 8.09
N VAL A 63 -3.34 -3.41 8.64
CA VAL A 63 -2.95 -4.36 9.67
C VAL A 63 -2.02 -5.44 9.10
N VAL A 64 -2.32 -5.95 7.92
CA VAL A 64 -1.47 -6.92 7.22
C VAL A 64 -0.11 -6.32 6.92
N ASP A 65 -0.04 -5.08 6.45
CA ASP A 65 1.21 -4.37 6.20
C ASP A 65 1.96 -4.02 7.50
N LEU A 66 1.25 -3.77 8.60
CA LEU A 66 1.87 -3.56 9.89
C LEU A 66 2.50 -4.86 10.44
N VAL A 67 1.83 -6.00 10.26
CA VAL A 67 2.28 -7.31 10.78
C VAL A 67 3.29 -7.98 9.86
N ASN A 68 3.14 -7.86 8.54
CA ASN A 68 3.96 -8.54 7.54
C ASN A 68 4.89 -7.59 6.76
N GLY A 69 4.80 -6.28 6.99
CA GLY A 69 5.62 -5.29 6.30
C GLY A 69 7.11 -5.35 6.68
N PRO A 70 7.94 -4.62 5.94
CA PRO A 70 9.40 -4.69 6.04
C PRO A 70 9.96 -4.29 7.42
N ASN A 71 9.23 -3.44 8.17
CA ASN A 71 9.56 -3.05 9.54
C ASN A 71 9.13 -4.06 10.62
N SER A 72 8.35 -5.09 10.26
CA SER A 72 8.03 -6.20 11.17
C SER A 72 9.21 -7.18 11.28
N ARG A 73 9.43 -7.73 12.49
CA ARG A 73 10.47 -8.75 12.75
C ARG A 73 10.36 -9.97 11.82
N TYR A 74 9.16 -10.29 11.33
CA TYR A 74 8.93 -11.36 10.36
C TYR A 74 9.22 -10.92 8.91
N GLY A 75 8.83 -9.69 8.54
CA GLY A 75 9.07 -9.13 7.20
C GLY A 75 10.55 -8.90 6.92
N SER A 76 11.30 -8.35 7.90
CA SER A 76 12.75 -8.13 7.78
C SER A 76 13.52 -9.44 7.56
N ARG A 77 13.15 -10.53 8.26
CA ARG A 77 13.73 -11.87 8.04
C ARG A 77 13.43 -12.42 6.64
N ARG A 78 12.26 -12.13 6.07
CA ARG A 78 11.88 -12.57 4.72
C ARG A 78 12.60 -11.76 3.63
N THR A 79 12.79 -10.46 3.84
CA THR A 79 13.59 -9.60 2.95
C THR A 79 15.06 -10.00 2.99
N LEU A 80 15.66 -10.20 4.17
CA LEU A 80 17.05 -10.66 4.29
C LEU A 80 17.26 -12.06 3.69
N ARG A 81 16.30 -12.98 3.84
CA ARG A 81 16.35 -14.28 3.17
C ARG A 81 16.27 -14.14 1.65
N ARG A 82 15.40 -13.28 1.12
CA ARG A 82 15.37 -13.02 -0.33
C ARG A 82 16.67 -12.42 -0.84
N ILE A 83 17.29 -11.48 -0.13
CA ILE A 83 18.58 -10.90 -0.53
C ILE A 83 19.67 -11.97 -0.50
N ARG A 84 19.70 -12.80 0.54
CA ARG A 84 20.67 -13.90 0.68
C ARG A 84 20.48 -14.96 -0.40
N ASP A 85 19.24 -15.35 -0.68
CA ASP A 85 18.94 -16.40 -1.65
C ASP A 85 18.97 -15.86 -3.10
N ALA A 86 18.91 -14.53 -3.30
CA ALA A 86 19.17 -13.86 -4.58
C ALA A 86 20.64 -13.50 -4.80
N GLY A 87 21.49 -13.70 -3.78
CA GLY A 87 22.92 -13.69 -3.92
C GLY A 87 23.39 -14.95 -4.66
N VAL A 88 24.45 -14.79 -5.44
CA VAL A 88 25.13 -15.86 -6.19
C VAL A 88 25.42 -17.04 -5.26
N ARG A 89 25.04 -18.25 -5.68
CA ARG A 89 25.18 -19.45 -4.86
C ARG A 89 26.66 -19.83 -4.78
N PRO A 90 27.17 -20.34 -3.63
CA PRO A 90 28.59 -20.67 -3.47
C PRO A 90 29.14 -21.66 -4.51
N ASP A 91 28.27 -22.51 -5.07
CA ASP A 91 28.54 -23.46 -6.14
C ASP A 91 28.90 -22.81 -7.48
N GLU A 92 28.50 -21.55 -7.74
CA GLU A 92 28.88 -20.82 -8.97
C GLU A 92 30.30 -20.20 -8.88
N PHE A 93 30.91 -20.19 -7.71
CA PHE A 93 32.30 -19.75 -7.53
C PHE A 93 33.31 -20.91 -7.58
N GLU A 94 32.84 -22.16 -7.50
CA GLU A 94 33.70 -23.35 -7.50
C GLU A 94 34.42 -23.51 -8.85
N ASP A 95 33.76 -23.16 -9.95
CA ASP A 95 34.35 -23.12 -11.29
C ASP A 95 35.33 -21.94 -11.47
N LEU A 96 35.11 -20.79 -10.81
CA LEU A 96 36.02 -19.64 -10.85
C LEU A 96 37.29 -19.86 -9.99
N ASP A 97 37.16 -20.51 -8.85
CA ASP A 97 38.31 -20.85 -7.98
C ASP A 97 39.20 -21.93 -8.63
N ALA A 98 38.62 -22.83 -9.43
CA ALA A 98 39.39 -23.81 -10.21
C ALA A 98 40.22 -23.14 -11.32
N ASP A 99 39.64 -22.20 -12.07
CA ASP A 99 40.35 -21.44 -13.13
C ASP A 99 41.44 -20.51 -12.55
N MET A 100 41.19 -19.85 -11.41
CA MET A 100 42.20 -19.01 -10.74
C MET A 100 43.31 -19.82 -10.06
N GLY A 101 43.05 -21.09 -9.72
CA GLY A 101 44.05 -22.02 -9.20
C GLY A 101 45.04 -22.50 -10.26
N GLU A 102 44.59 -22.64 -11.51
CA GLU A 102 45.45 -23.06 -12.63
C GLU A 102 46.32 -21.92 -13.18
N GLU A 103 45.84 -20.66 -13.19
CA GLU A 103 46.66 -19.51 -13.65
C GLU A 103 47.78 -19.10 -12.67
N MET A 104 47.69 -19.46 -11.38
CA MET A 104 48.77 -19.21 -10.40
C MET A 104 49.85 -20.31 -10.35
N PHE A 105 49.70 -21.41 -11.09
CA PHE A 105 50.71 -22.46 -11.24
C PHE A 105 51.37 -22.41 -12.63
N VAL A 106 51.76 -21.21 -13.08
CA VAL A 106 52.75 -21.05 -14.16
C VAL A 106 53.91 -20.25 -13.60
N GLY A 107 54.79 -20.97 -12.90
CA GLY A 107 56.12 -20.51 -12.46
C GLY A 107 57.17 -21.52 -12.89
#